data_AF-A0A3S1FNV4-F1
#
_entry.id   AF-A0A3S1FNV4-F1
#
_cell.length_a   1.000
_cell.length_b   1.000
_cell.length_c   1.000
_cell.angle_alpha   90.00
_cell.angle_beta   90.00
_cell.angle_gamma   90.00
#
_symmetry.space_group_name_H-M   'P 1'
#
loop_
_entity.id
_entity.type
_entity.pdbx_description
1 polymer ?
#
loop_
_entity_poly.entity_id
_entity_poly.type
_entity_poly.pdbx_seq_one_letter_code
_entity_poly.pdbx_strand_id
1 'polypeptide(L)'
;MKVIEMKLEAINKTVALFNCASSVAGVIHIENHETTVIIGGDYVLGKFHCPACAIDRITDLAINIVESNKVFGMDYQQYKKSISASLFSVTH
;
A
#
# COMPACT_ATOMS: atom_id res chain seq x y z
N MET A 1 8.99 12.19 13.77
CA MET A 1 8.11 11.01 13.74
C MET A 1 6.98 11.30 12.76
N LYS A 2 6.84 10.52 11.68
CA LYS A 2 5.73 10.68 10.74
C LYS A 2 4.62 9.73 11.17
N VAL A 3 3.41 10.26 11.27
CA VAL A 3 2.21 9.52 11.65
C VAL A 3 1.37 9.37 10.39
N ILE A 4 0.94 8.15 10.11
CA ILE A 4 0.01 7.83 9.03
C ILE A 4 -1.25 7.28 9.67
N GLU A 5 -2.39 7.73 9.18
CA GLU A 5 -3.67 7.20 9.61
C GLU A 5 -3.89 5.83 8.93
N MET A 6 -3.96 4.79 9.75
CA MET A 6 -4.30 3.44 9.31
C MET A 6 -5.70 3.10 9.83
N LYS A 7 -6.60 2.77 8.91
CA LYS A 7 -7.90 2.18 9.24
C LYS A 7 -7.75 0.67 9.22
N LEU A 8 -8.21 0.02 10.28
CA LEU A 8 -8.20 -1.43 10.43
C LEU A 8 -9.64 -1.91 10.65
N GLU A 9 -10.08 -2.87 9.85
CA GLU A 9 -11.41 -3.46 9.93
C GLU A 9 -11.28 -4.98 10.06
N ALA A 10 -11.71 -5.53 11.20
CA ALA A 10 -11.69 -6.97 11.40
C ALA A 10 -12.86 -7.63 10.66
N ILE A 11 -12.55 -8.54 9.74
CA ILE A 11 -13.56 -9.33 9.02
C ILE A 11 -13.92 -10.59 9.81
N ASN A 12 -12.90 -11.24 10.38
CA ASN A 12 -13.07 -12.40 11.25
C ASN A 12 -11.86 -12.53 12.19
N LYS A 13 -11.76 -13.66 12.92
CA LYS A 13 -10.70 -13.89 13.91
C LYS A 13 -9.28 -13.97 13.31
N THR A 14 -9.16 -14.23 12.02
CA THR A 14 -7.87 -14.48 11.34
C THR A 14 -7.66 -13.52 10.17
N VAL A 15 -8.59 -12.62 9.87
CA VAL A 15 -8.53 -11.73 8.71
C VAL A 15 -8.99 -10.33 9.08
N ALA A 16 -8.14 -9.35 8.78
CA ALA A 16 -8.46 -7.93 8.89
C ALA A 16 -8.11 -7.20 7.59
N LEU A 17 -8.93 -6.23 7.20
CA LEU A 17 -8.60 -5.28 6.15
C LEU A 17 -7.84 -4.10 6.75
N PHE A 18 -6.86 -3.59 6.03
CA PHE A 18 -6.20 -2.34 6.37
C PHE A 18 -6.23 -1.36 5.21
N ASN A 19 -6.30 -0.08 5.55
CA ASN A 19 -6.21 1.01 4.59
C ASN A 19 -5.42 2.17 5.20
N CYS A 20 -4.27 2.47 4.60
CA CYS A 20 -3.42 3.60 4.94
C CYS A 20 -3.70 4.73 3.94
N ALA A 21 -4.59 5.65 4.32
CA ALA A 21 -4.99 6.89 3.62
C ALA A 21 -4.44 7.07 2.19
N SER A 22 -5.13 6.48 1.20
CA SER A 22 -4.86 6.60 -0.25
C SER A 22 -3.48 6.13 -0.75
N SER A 23 -2.67 5.53 0.11
CA SER A 23 -1.32 5.04 -0.24
C SER A 23 -1.30 3.54 -0.48
N VAL A 24 -1.82 2.75 0.47
CA VAL A 24 -1.83 1.29 0.39
C VAL A 24 -3.03 0.74 1.14
N ALA A 25 -3.68 -0.26 0.55
CA ALA A 25 -4.76 -1.00 1.15
C ALA A 25 -4.59 -2.49 0.89
N GLY A 26 -5.08 -3.31 1.80
CA GLY A 26 -4.85 -4.74 1.74
C GLY A 26 -5.50 -5.53 2.85
N VAL A 27 -5.05 -6.77 2.98
CA VAL A 27 -5.54 -7.78 3.92
C VAL A 27 -4.37 -8.25 4.78
N ILE A 28 -4.62 -8.33 6.09
CA ILE A 28 -3.76 -9.01 7.05
C ILE A 28 -4.44 -10.33 7.39
N HIS A 29 -3.74 -11.43 7.13
CA HIS A 29 -4.16 -12.76 7.51
C HIS A 29 -3.27 -13.29 8.63
N ILE A 30 -3.87 -13.66 9.76
CA ILE A 30 -3.18 -14.17 10.94
C ILE A 30 -3.52 -15.65 11.08
N GLU A 31 -2.52 -16.52 10.96
CA GLU A 31 -2.66 -17.96 11.08
C GLU A 31 -1.53 -18.50 11.97
N ASN A 32 -1.89 -19.11 13.12
CA ASN A 32 -0.99 -19.82 14.06
C ASN A 32 0.48 -19.34 14.07
N HIS A 33 0.71 -18.15 14.65
CA HIS A 33 2.01 -17.48 14.80
C HIS A 33 2.64 -16.88 13.54
N GLU A 34 2.01 -17.01 12.38
CA GLU A 34 2.37 -16.29 11.17
C GLU A 34 1.32 -15.22 10.85
N THR A 35 1.81 -14.08 10.35
CA THR A 35 0.98 -13.00 9.83
C THR A 35 1.39 -12.73 8.41
N THR A 36 0.50 -12.98 7.46
CA THR A 36 0.70 -12.71 6.04
C THR A 36 0.00 -11.40 5.68
N VAL A 37 0.70 -10.53 4.96
CA VAL A 37 0.13 -9.26 4.48
C VAL A 37 0.02 -9.31 2.97
N ILE A 38 -1.18 -9.03 2.45
CA ILE A 38 -1.50 -8.99 1.03
C ILE A 38 -1.94 -7.57 0.68
N ILE A 39 -1.32 -6.96 -0.34
CA ILE A 39 -1.62 -5.62 -0.83
C ILE A 39 -2.30 -5.74 -2.20
N GLY A 40 -3.29 -4.89 -2.48
CA GLY A 40 -3.91 -4.82 -3.82
C GLY A 40 -4.73 -6.05 -4.24
N GLY A 41 -4.76 -7.10 -3.41
CA GLY A 41 -5.44 -8.36 -3.69
C GLY A 41 -4.58 -9.42 -4.39
N ASP A 42 -3.38 -9.05 -4.85
CA ASP A 42 -2.52 -9.90 -5.68
C ASP A 42 -1.05 -9.94 -5.25
N TYR A 43 -0.62 -9.01 -4.39
CA TYR A 43 0.78 -8.92 -3.96
C TYR A 43 0.97 -9.30 -2.50
N VAL A 44 1.78 -10.35 -2.24
CA VAL A 44 2.18 -10.72 -0.88
C VAL A 44 3.36 -9.86 -0.45
N LEU A 45 3.14 -8.94 0.51
CA LEU A 45 4.20 -8.10 1.07
C LEU A 45 5.23 -8.93 1.83
N GLY A 46 4.76 -9.95 2.54
CA GLY A 46 5.60 -10.85 3.31
C GLY A 46 4.83 -11.64 4.34
N LYS A 47 5.54 -12.58 4.96
CA LYS A 47 5.12 -13.34 6.14
C LYS A 47 5.94 -12.89 7.33
N PHE A 48 5.27 -12.63 8.45
CA PHE A 48 5.85 -12.10 9.67
C PHE A 48 5.56 -13.02 10.84
N HIS A 49 6.49 -13.11 11.78
CA HIS A 49 6.34 -13.92 13.00
C HIS A 49 5.41 -13.29 14.04
N CYS A 50 4.98 -12.04 13.83
CA CYS A 50 4.12 -11.31 14.75
C CYS A 50 3.24 -10.26 14.02
N PRO A 51 2.00 -9.99 14.50
CA PRO A 51 1.16 -8.95 13.90
C PRO A 51 1.74 -7.54 14.00
N ALA A 52 2.43 -7.22 15.10
CA ALA A 52 3.08 -5.91 15.26
C ALA A 52 4.16 -5.67 14.20
N CYS A 53 4.94 -6.70 13.91
CA CYS A 53 5.99 -6.71 12.90
C CYS A 53 5.43 -6.47 11.49
N ALA A 54 4.25 -7.04 11.21
CA ALA A 54 3.53 -6.81 9.96
C ALA A 54 3.03 -5.36 9.86
N ILE A 55 2.48 -4.81 10.95
CA ILE A 55 1.99 -3.42 11.01
C ILE A 55 3.14 -2.42 10.83
N ASP A 56 4.28 -2.64 11.49
CA ASP A 56 5.48 -1.80 11.32
C ASP A 56 5.90 -1.79 9.85
N ARG A 57 5.93 -2.96 9.20
CA ARG A 57 6.31 -3.05 7.78
C ARG A 57 5.31 -2.39 6.84
N ILE A 58 4.01 -2.48 7.13
CA ILE A 58 2.96 -1.76 6.39
C ILE A 58 3.14 -0.25 6.55
N THR A 59 3.41 0.19 7.77
CA THR A 59 3.60 1.61 8.12
C THR A 59 4.83 2.17 7.41
N ASP A 60 5.97 1.47 7.45
CA ASP A 60 7.18 1.84 6.71
C ASP A 60 6.91 1.95 5.21
N LEU A 61 6.21 0.98 4.63
CA LEU A 61 5.85 1.01 3.22
C LEU A 61 4.99 2.24 2.87
N ALA A 62 3.95 2.50 3.67
CA ALA A 62 3.07 3.64 3.46
C ALA A 62 3.81 4.98 3.62
N ILE A 63 4.72 5.11 4.60
CA ILE A 63 5.58 6.29 4.75
C ILE A 63 6.45 6.45 3.51
N ASN A 64 7.13 5.39 3.07
CA ASN A 64 8.00 5.43 1.90
C ASN A 64 7.25 5.83 0.62
N ILE A 65 6.02 5.35 0.43
CA ILE A 65 5.16 5.74 -0.70
C ILE A 65 4.79 7.22 -0.60
N VAL A 66 4.36 7.69 0.56
CA VAL A 66 3.99 9.10 0.77
C VAL A 66 5.20 10.02 0.60
N GLU A 67 6.36 9.63 1.10
CA GLU A 67 7.62 10.36 0.93
C GLU A 67 8.07 10.39 -0.52
N SER A 68 8.04 9.25 -1.20
CA SER A 68 8.33 9.17 -2.63
C SER A 68 7.38 10.10 -3.39
N ASN A 69 6.07 10.04 -3.13
CA ASN A 69 5.09 10.93 -3.78
C ASN A 69 5.38 12.42 -3.50
N LYS A 70 5.84 12.78 -2.30
CA LYS A 70 6.22 14.15 -1.94
C LYS A 70 7.52 14.60 -2.60
N VAL A 71 8.52 13.72 -2.68
CA VAL A 71 9.84 13.99 -3.28
C VAL A 71 9.74 14.03 -4.81
N PHE A 72 8.95 13.14 -5.41
CA PHE A 72 8.67 13.16 -6.84
C PHE A 72 7.72 14.29 -7.25
N GLY A 73 7.00 14.92 -6.30
CA GLY A 73 6.51 16.30 -6.37
C GLY A 73 5.60 16.66 -7.56
N MET A 74 5.24 15.70 -8.40
CA MET A 74 4.49 15.91 -9.63
C MET A 74 3.46 14.80 -9.73
N ASP A 75 2.24 15.20 -9.42
CA ASP A 75 0.97 14.63 -9.85
C ASP A 75 1.14 13.39 -10.75
N TYR A 76 1.08 12.20 -10.14
CA TYR A 76 1.09 10.93 -10.89
C TYR A 76 0.01 10.92 -11.98
N GLN A 77 -1.08 11.69 -11.81
CA GLN A 77 -2.07 11.93 -12.87
C GLN A 77 -1.54 12.82 -14.01
N GLN A 78 -0.68 13.82 -13.75
CA GLN A 78 0.04 14.55 -14.80
C GLN A 78 1.09 13.69 -15.50
N TYR A 79 1.82 12.83 -14.78
CA TYR A 79 2.75 11.89 -15.41
C TYR A 79 2.00 10.85 -16.27
N LYS A 80 0.87 10.33 -15.77
CA LYS A 80 0.00 9.44 -16.54
C LYS A 80 -0.63 10.16 -17.74
N LYS A 81 -0.99 11.44 -17.60
CA LYS A 81 -1.45 12.29 -18.72
C LYS A 81 -0.36 12.61 -19.73
N SER A 82 0.90 12.80 -19.33
CA SER A 82 2.00 13.07 -20.26
C SER A 82 2.42 11.82 -21.04
N ILE A 83 2.35 10.65 -20.40
CA ILE A 83 2.52 9.36 -21.08
C ILE A 83 1.34 9.07 -22.00
N SER A 84 0.09 9.28 -21.55
CA SER A 84 -1.07 9.05 -22.40
C SER A 84 -1.11 10.03 -23.58
N ALA A 85 -0.75 11.30 -23.39
CA ALA A 85 -0.63 12.27 -24.48
C ALA A 85 0.48 11.90 -25.47
N SER A 86 1.60 11.32 -25.01
CA SER A 86 2.70 10.87 -25.88
C SER A 86 2.38 9.57 -26.63
N LEU A 87 1.39 8.79 -26.19
CA LEU A 87 0.96 7.56 -26.87
C LEU A 87 -0.12 7.77 -27.94
N PHE A 88 -0.67 8.98 -28.07
CA PHE A 88 -1.69 9.32 -29.08
C PHE A 88 -1.19 10.24 -30.21
N SER A 89 0.12 10.49 -30.32
CA SER A 89 0.68 11.32 -31.39
C SER A 89 1.56 10.54 -32.39
N VAL A 90 1.11 9.38 -32.86
CA VAL A 90 1.51 8.72 -34.12
C VAL A 90 0.34 7.76 -34.45
N THR A 91 -0.46 7.87 -35.51
CA THR A 91 -0.25 8.34 -36.89
C THR A 91 -1.60 8.75 -37.49
N HIS A 92 -1.62 9.89 -38.18
CA HIS A 92 -2.49 10.13 -39.33
C HIS A 92 -2.00 9.31 -40.54
#